data_AF-A0A8C0BGW9-F1
#
_entry.id   AF-A0A8C0BGW9-F1
#
_cell.length_a   1.000
_cell.length_b   1.000
_cell.length_c   1.000
_cell.angle_alpha   90.00
_cell.angle_beta   90.00
_cell.angle_gamma   90.00
#
_symmetry.space_group_name_H-M   'P 1'
#
loop_
_entity.id
_entity.type
_entity.pdbx_description
1 polymer ?
#
loop_
_entity_poly.entity_id
_entity_poly.type
_entity_poly.pdbx_seq_one_letter_code
_entity_poly.pdbx_strand_id
1 'polypeptide(L)'
;DSSMSIFTCISYQLMGCCVVPQPSAQECVSLKATSNNTIWKPDSCQDCHCHSNIVTCERTVCKHLQCDFQKGEVFQIAPNKCCPECASQAEGFCQHEGQIHSHGMQWSSSGCVRCSCAHGKVNCTPVVCPTLRCGRGELQYTAQGSCCPKCVGHGEPCSFDGRLFQDGEDWRLGQCSKCVCRDGVTQCFTASCQPLLCSQDEVMVMSPGKCCPECVPKPCSVSGRVYQHGEQWKKNTCTACACHRGEVRCLRETCDSITCEKRPGKCCEECVSSKGNCLYDGTIRYHSEIGPAFLSGLVLCNYLETTSQERRVNFGFSMQV
;
A
#
# COMPACT_ATOMS: atom_id res chain seq x y z
N ASP A 1 -17.20 -47.74 -22.29
CA ASP A 1 -16.61 -47.49 -23.62
C ASP A 1 -15.95 -46.12 -23.59
N SER A 2 -14.71 -45.95 -23.09
CA SER A 2 -13.53 -46.86 -23.04
C SER A 2 -13.03 -47.22 -24.45
N SER A 3 -11.75 -47.13 -24.83
CA SER A 3 -10.48 -46.66 -24.21
C SER A 3 -9.69 -45.81 -25.25
N MET A 4 -8.61 -45.04 -24.98
CA MET A 4 -7.64 -44.89 -23.86
C MET A 4 -6.41 -45.83 -23.89
N SER A 5 -5.35 -45.42 -24.61
CA SER A 5 -3.96 -45.93 -24.52
C SER A 5 -3.03 -44.79 -24.97
N ILE A 6 -2.29 -44.07 -24.12
CA ILE A 6 -1.18 -44.46 -23.23
C ILE A 6 -0.05 -45.17 -23.99
N PHE A 7 1.02 -44.41 -24.26
CA PHE A 7 2.38 -44.95 -24.38
C PHE A 7 3.16 -44.56 -23.14
N THR A 8 3.69 -45.58 -22.44
CA THR A 8 4.40 -45.44 -21.17
C THR A 8 5.86 -45.05 -21.36
N CYS A 9 6.29 -43.97 -20.72
CA CYS A 9 7.72 -43.77 -20.43
C CYS A 9 8.15 -44.74 -19.33
N ILE A 10 9.01 -45.70 -19.64
CA ILE A 10 9.76 -46.49 -18.65
C ILE A 10 11.18 -45.94 -18.61
N SER A 11 11.57 -45.42 -17.45
CA SER A 11 12.91 -44.92 -17.17
C SER A 11 13.83 -46.03 -16.69
N TYR A 12 15.02 -46.17 -17.30
CA TYR A 12 16.19 -46.68 -16.59
C TYR A 12 17.45 -45.89 -17.01
N GLN A 13 18.33 -45.65 -16.03
CA GLN A 13 19.51 -44.79 -16.11
C GLN A 13 20.61 -45.39 -16.98
N LEU A 14 21.28 -44.56 -17.80
CA LEU A 14 22.74 -44.32 -17.78
C LEU A 14 23.22 -43.48 -18.99
N MET A 15 24.03 -42.46 -18.70
CA MET A 15 25.07 -41.86 -19.56
C MET A 15 24.79 -41.54 -21.04
N GLY A 16 24.77 -40.25 -21.36
CA GLY A 16 25.38 -39.74 -22.60
C GLY A 16 24.42 -39.26 -23.70
N CYS A 17 24.57 -37.98 -24.05
CA CYS A 17 24.22 -37.37 -25.32
C CYS A 17 22.78 -37.57 -25.86
N CYS A 18 21.94 -36.55 -25.66
CA CYS A 18 20.84 -36.25 -26.57
C CYS A 18 21.40 -35.86 -27.95
N VAL A 19 21.72 -36.85 -28.80
CA VAL A 19 22.02 -36.59 -30.21
C VAL A 19 20.70 -36.27 -30.91
N VAL A 20 20.43 -34.98 -31.08
CA VAL A 20 19.41 -34.51 -32.02
C VAL A 20 19.84 -34.95 -33.42
N PRO A 21 19.08 -35.80 -34.13
CA PRO A 21 19.43 -36.17 -35.51
C PRO A 21 19.34 -34.91 -36.38
N GLN A 22 20.43 -34.58 -37.07
CA GLN A 22 20.36 -33.58 -38.14
C GLN A 22 19.45 -34.09 -39.27
N PRO A 23 18.71 -33.21 -39.98
CA PRO A 23 17.82 -33.61 -41.05
C PRO A 23 18.63 -33.91 -42.33
N SER A 24 19.17 -35.12 -42.44
CA SER A 24 19.79 -35.63 -43.67
C SER A 24 18.93 -36.74 -44.29
N ALA A 25 18.57 -36.55 -45.56
CA ALA A 25 17.84 -37.50 -46.43
C ALA A 25 16.45 -37.96 -45.93
N GLN A 26 15.42 -37.18 -46.25
CA GLN A 26 14.03 -37.68 -46.26
C GLN A 26 13.73 -38.34 -47.61
N GLU A 27 13.42 -39.64 -47.58
CA GLU A 27 12.95 -40.39 -48.74
C GLU A 27 11.58 -39.88 -49.22
N CYS A 28 11.34 -39.92 -50.53
CA CYS A 28 10.15 -39.35 -51.17
C CYS A 28 8.80 -39.99 -50.75
N VAL A 29 8.80 -41.06 -49.94
CA VAL A 29 7.61 -41.83 -49.55
C VAL A 29 6.80 -41.16 -48.42
N SER A 30 7.16 -39.94 -48.01
CA SER A 30 6.42 -39.18 -46.99
C SER A 30 5.84 -37.86 -47.52
N LEU A 31 4.53 -37.69 -47.28
CA LEU A 31 3.71 -36.46 -47.31
C LEU A 31 3.04 -35.95 -48.60
N LYS A 32 3.38 -36.37 -49.83
CA LYS A 32 2.49 -36.26 -51.03
C LYS A 32 3.04 -36.82 -52.36
N ALA A 33 4.31 -37.18 -52.44
CA ALA A 33 4.91 -37.77 -53.64
C ALA A 33 4.68 -39.29 -53.69
N THR A 34 4.09 -39.80 -54.77
CA THR A 34 3.82 -41.24 -54.96
C THR A 34 4.71 -41.93 -55.99
N SER A 35 5.62 -41.20 -56.65
CA SER A 35 6.63 -41.77 -57.57
C SER A 35 7.87 -40.90 -57.71
N ASN A 36 8.95 -41.49 -58.24
CA ASN A 36 10.04 -40.73 -58.86
C ASN A 36 9.50 -39.76 -59.92
N ASN A 37 10.19 -38.63 -60.13
CA ASN A 37 9.82 -37.55 -61.04
C ASN A 37 8.51 -36.80 -60.70
N THR A 38 8.06 -36.85 -59.45
CA THR A 38 6.95 -36.00 -58.96
C THR A 38 7.43 -34.58 -58.66
N ILE A 39 6.58 -33.59 -58.97
CA ILE A 39 6.76 -32.17 -58.63
C ILE A 39 5.56 -31.73 -57.80
N TRP A 40 5.78 -31.04 -56.68
CA TRP A 40 4.73 -30.49 -55.83
C TRP A 40 5.15 -29.16 -55.19
N LYS A 41 4.15 -28.36 -54.81
CA LYS A 41 4.35 -27.13 -54.05
C LYS A 41 3.85 -27.33 -52.61
N PRO A 42 4.72 -27.46 -51.58
CA PRO A 42 4.29 -27.57 -50.19
C PRO A 42 3.67 -26.27 -49.65
N ASP A 43 4.11 -25.12 -50.16
CA ASP A 43 3.53 -23.80 -49.90
C ASP A 43 3.52 -22.96 -51.20
N SER A 44 3.12 -21.68 -51.14
CA SER A 44 3.07 -20.82 -52.34
C SER A 44 4.45 -20.38 -52.86
N CYS A 45 5.52 -20.54 -52.08
CA CYS A 45 6.88 -20.04 -52.32
C CYS A 45 7.91 -21.11 -52.70
N GLN A 46 7.63 -22.39 -52.47
CA GLN A 46 8.60 -23.46 -52.65
C GLN A 46 8.12 -24.50 -53.67
N ASP A 47 9.02 -24.86 -54.59
CA ASP A 47 8.78 -25.84 -55.64
C ASP A 47 9.70 -27.04 -55.40
N CYS A 48 9.11 -28.16 -54.98
CA CYS A 48 9.83 -29.39 -54.66
C CYS A 48 9.68 -30.41 -55.78
N HIS A 49 10.78 -31.11 -56.08
CA HIS A 49 10.80 -32.24 -57.00
C HIS A 49 11.52 -33.43 -56.36
N CYS A 50 10.97 -34.64 -56.59
CA CYS A 50 11.62 -35.89 -56.21
C CYS A 50 12.35 -36.46 -57.43
N HIS A 51 13.67 -36.57 -57.34
CA HIS A 51 14.48 -37.27 -58.34
C HIS A 51 15.33 -38.35 -57.67
N SER A 52 15.13 -39.61 -58.06
CA SER A 52 15.90 -40.77 -57.57
C SER A 52 15.95 -40.87 -56.04
N ASN A 53 14.78 -40.78 -55.39
CA ASN A 53 14.57 -40.73 -53.93
C ASN A 53 15.14 -39.50 -53.19
N ILE A 54 15.73 -38.53 -53.90
CA ILE A 54 16.20 -37.27 -53.31
C ILE A 54 15.14 -36.19 -53.55
N VAL A 55 14.68 -35.57 -52.46
CA VAL A 55 13.81 -34.39 -52.50
C VAL A 55 14.67 -33.13 -52.62
N THR A 56 14.56 -32.44 -53.75
CA THR A 56 15.19 -31.14 -53.99
C THR A 56 14.10 -30.09 -54.04
N CYS A 57 14.23 -29.01 -53.25
CA CYS A 57 13.24 -27.93 -53.20
C CYS A 57 13.89 -26.58 -53.49
N GLU A 58 13.42 -25.92 -54.54
CA GLU A 58 13.84 -24.60 -54.93
C GLU A 58 12.88 -23.55 -54.36
N ARG A 59 13.42 -22.44 -53.86
CA ARG A 59 12.62 -21.29 -53.43
C ARG A 59 12.38 -20.37 -54.61
N THR A 60 11.13 -19.93 -54.77
CA THR A 60 10.75 -18.92 -55.75
C THR A 60 11.50 -17.62 -55.47
N VAL A 61 12.40 -17.22 -56.38
CA VAL A 61 13.09 -15.94 -56.29
C VAL A 61 12.23 -14.87 -56.94
N CYS A 62 11.72 -13.95 -56.13
CA CYS A 62 10.87 -12.86 -56.61
C CYS A 62 11.67 -11.81 -57.38
N LYS A 63 11.08 -11.31 -58.48
CA LYS A 63 11.64 -10.19 -59.24
C LYS A 63 11.57 -8.90 -58.42
N HIS A 64 12.58 -8.05 -58.58
CA HIS A 64 12.54 -6.70 -58.03
C HIS A 64 11.53 -5.86 -58.80
N LEU A 65 10.54 -5.27 -58.12
CA LEU A 65 9.53 -4.40 -58.75
C LEU A 65 9.89 -2.93 -58.53
N GLN A 66 9.59 -2.11 -59.53
CA GLN A 66 9.76 -0.66 -59.53
C GLN A 66 8.40 -0.01 -59.28
N CYS A 67 7.85 -0.17 -58.06
CA CYS A 67 6.58 0.45 -57.70
C CYS A 67 6.73 1.98 -57.58
N ASP A 68 5.73 2.73 -58.05
CA ASP A 68 5.71 4.19 -57.97
C ASP A 68 5.19 4.65 -56.60
N PHE A 69 6.09 4.66 -55.61
CA PHE A 69 5.79 5.15 -54.26
C PHE A 69 5.36 6.63 -54.24
N GLN A 70 5.67 7.43 -55.27
CA GLN A 70 5.22 8.83 -55.33
C GLN A 70 3.77 8.95 -55.80
N LYS A 71 3.26 8.00 -56.59
CA LYS A 71 1.83 7.81 -56.84
C LYS A 71 1.11 7.02 -55.73
N GLY A 72 1.81 6.66 -54.66
CA GLY A 72 1.25 5.89 -53.55
C GLY A 72 1.05 4.42 -53.89
N GLU A 73 1.95 3.79 -54.65
CA GLU A 73 1.99 2.33 -54.74
C GLU A 73 2.74 1.72 -53.54
N VAL A 74 2.32 0.53 -53.11
CA VAL A 74 2.90 -0.24 -52.01
C VAL A 74 3.10 -1.70 -52.41
N PHE A 75 4.07 -2.37 -51.79
CA PHE A 75 4.22 -3.82 -51.93
C PHE A 75 3.10 -4.55 -51.19
N GLN A 76 2.35 -5.39 -51.88
CA GLN A 76 1.33 -6.24 -51.28
C GLN A 76 1.53 -7.70 -51.71
N ILE A 77 1.54 -8.63 -50.75
CA ILE A 77 1.52 -10.07 -51.01
C ILE A 77 0.08 -10.55 -50.82
N ALA A 78 -0.55 -10.99 -51.92
CA ALA A 78 -1.91 -11.55 -51.86
C ALA A 78 -1.93 -12.94 -51.21
N PRO A 79 -3.04 -13.37 -50.58
CA PRO A 79 -3.15 -14.71 -50.00
C PRO A 79 -2.88 -15.79 -51.05
N ASN A 80 -2.08 -16.80 -50.67
CA ASN A 80 -1.60 -17.89 -51.54
C ASN A 80 -0.65 -17.45 -52.69
N LYS A 81 -0.03 -16.26 -52.61
CA LYS A 81 1.08 -15.85 -53.49
C LYS A 81 2.39 -15.80 -52.72
N CYS A 82 3.51 -16.10 -53.38
CA CYS A 82 4.83 -15.90 -52.80
C CYS A 82 5.34 -14.46 -52.92
N CYS A 83 5.22 -13.90 -54.12
CA CYS A 83 5.86 -12.64 -54.45
C CYS A 83 4.91 -11.46 -54.22
N PRO A 84 5.45 -10.30 -53.79
CA PRO A 84 4.67 -9.08 -53.75
C PRO A 84 4.34 -8.60 -55.16
N GLU A 85 3.24 -7.86 -55.26
CA GLU A 85 2.82 -7.11 -56.43
C GLU A 85 2.72 -5.63 -56.02
N CYS A 86 2.85 -4.69 -56.96
CA CYS A 86 2.61 -3.27 -56.69
C CYS A 86 1.09 -3.04 -56.64
N ALA A 87 0.56 -2.69 -55.47
CA ALA A 87 -0.85 -2.35 -55.27
C ALA A 87 -0.98 -0.87 -54.92
N SER A 88 -2.09 -0.23 -55.30
CA SER A 88 -2.32 1.16 -54.91
C SER A 88 -2.68 1.27 -53.42
N GLN A 89 -2.06 2.20 -52.70
CA GLN A 89 -2.30 2.47 -51.28
C GLN A 89 -3.79 2.79 -51.00
N ALA A 90 -4.51 3.29 -52.00
CA ALA A 90 -5.94 3.62 -51.93
C ALA A 90 -6.86 2.41 -51.70
N GLU A 91 -6.46 1.19 -52.05
CA GLU A 91 -7.35 0.02 -52.03
C GLU A 91 -7.19 -0.86 -50.78
N GLY A 92 -6.02 -0.80 -50.14
CA GLY A 92 -5.55 -1.81 -49.18
C GLY A 92 -5.45 -1.40 -47.71
N PHE A 93 -5.37 -0.12 -47.37
CA PHE A 93 -5.00 0.31 -46.00
C PHE A 93 -5.73 1.56 -45.53
N CYS A 94 -6.15 1.56 -44.26
CA CYS A 94 -6.83 2.68 -43.63
C CYS A 94 -6.03 3.17 -42.42
N GLN A 95 -5.87 4.49 -42.28
CA GLN A 95 -5.25 5.09 -41.10
C GLN A 95 -6.32 5.57 -40.11
N HIS A 96 -6.23 5.15 -38.85
CA HIS A 96 -7.16 5.52 -37.77
C HIS A 96 -6.41 5.74 -36.46
N GLU A 97 -6.65 6.86 -35.77
CA GLU A 97 -6.02 7.18 -34.46
C GLU A 97 -4.48 6.99 -34.43
N GLY A 98 -3.81 7.21 -35.56
CA GLY A 98 -2.36 7.02 -35.71
C GLY A 98 -1.90 5.59 -36.00
N GLN A 99 -2.80 4.61 -36.02
CA GLN A 99 -2.54 3.23 -36.43
C GLN A 99 -2.92 2.98 -37.89
N ILE A 100 -2.26 2.01 -38.53
CA ILE A 100 -2.55 1.57 -39.90
C ILE A 100 -3.21 0.19 -39.83
N HIS A 101 -4.41 0.07 -40.40
CA HIS A 101 -5.17 -1.17 -40.48
C HIS A 101 -5.28 -1.64 -41.93
N SER A 102 -5.12 -2.94 -42.17
CA SER A 102 -5.30 -3.54 -43.49
C SER A 102 -6.77 -3.70 -43.87
N HIS A 103 -7.03 -3.79 -45.16
CA HIS A 103 -8.34 -4.11 -45.73
C HIS A 103 -8.94 -5.37 -45.09
N GLY A 104 -10.21 -5.29 -44.69
CA GLY A 104 -10.93 -6.38 -44.01
C GLY A 104 -10.70 -6.46 -42.49
N MET A 105 -9.72 -5.73 -41.95
CA MET A 105 -9.46 -5.69 -40.51
C MET A 105 -10.65 -5.06 -39.76
N GLN A 106 -10.98 -5.60 -38.59
CA GLN A 106 -11.90 -5.01 -37.62
C GLN A 106 -11.20 -4.83 -36.28
N TRP A 107 -11.45 -3.71 -35.59
CA TRP A 107 -10.88 -3.40 -34.29
C TRP A 107 -11.88 -2.66 -33.39
N SER A 108 -11.62 -2.69 -32.08
CA SER A 108 -12.32 -1.87 -31.10
C SER A 108 -11.52 -0.58 -30.87
N SER A 109 -12.15 0.57 -31.05
CA SER A 109 -11.59 1.89 -30.73
C SER A 109 -12.09 2.35 -29.34
N SER A 110 -11.62 3.51 -28.89
CA SER A 110 -12.07 4.16 -27.66
C SER A 110 -13.59 4.42 -27.68
N GLY A 111 -14.21 4.47 -26.50
CA GLY A 111 -15.64 4.79 -26.38
C GLY A 111 -16.62 3.72 -26.88
N CYS A 112 -16.26 2.43 -26.85
CA CYS A 112 -17.17 1.32 -27.23
C CYS A 112 -17.60 1.35 -28.71
N VAL A 113 -16.66 1.71 -29.59
CA VAL A 113 -16.84 1.78 -31.05
C VAL A 113 -16.13 0.60 -31.71
N ARG A 114 -16.78 -0.06 -32.68
CA ARG A 114 -16.14 -1.04 -33.56
C ARG A 114 -15.92 -0.41 -34.93
N CYS A 115 -14.67 -0.41 -35.36
CA CYS A 115 -14.24 0.11 -36.65
C CYS A 115 -13.82 -1.04 -37.58
N SER A 116 -13.98 -0.82 -38.88
CA SER A 116 -13.47 -1.70 -39.93
C SER A 116 -12.80 -0.90 -41.05
N CYS A 117 -11.85 -1.51 -41.74
CA CYS A 117 -11.20 -0.95 -42.91
C CYS A 117 -11.70 -1.63 -44.19
N ALA A 118 -12.20 -0.87 -45.15
CA ALA A 118 -12.58 -1.37 -46.47
C ALA A 118 -12.24 -0.33 -47.54
N HIS A 119 -11.45 -0.72 -48.55
CA HIS A 119 -11.05 0.13 -49.69
C HIS A 119 -10.54 1.52 -49.27
N GLY A 120 -9.55 1.56 -48.37
CA GLY A 120 -8.96 2.80 -47.85
C GLY A 120 -9.84 3.61 -46.90
N LYS A 121 -11.12 3.24 -46.72
CA LYS A 121 -12.08 3.94 -45.87
C LYS A 121 -12.29 3.21 -44.54
N VAL A 122 -12.13 3.95 -43.45
CA VAL A 122 -12.58 3.50 -42.12
C VAL A 122 -14.10 3.65 -42.01
N ASN A 123 -14.78 2.62 -41.55
CA ASN A 123 -16.17 2.68 -41.12
C ASN A 123 -16.25 2.33 -39.62
N CYS A 124 -16.62 3.30 -38.79
CA CYS A 124 -16.75 3.13 -37.34
C CYS A 124 -18.23 3.18 -36.92
N THR A 125 -18.67 2.17 -36.18
CA THR A 125 -20.04 2.04 -35.68
C THR A 125 -20.04 1.90 -34.16
N PRO A 126 -20.90 2.63 -33.43
CA PRO A 126 -21.04 2.44 -31.99
C PRO A 126 -21.60 1.05 -31.72
N VAL A 127 -21.01 0.33 -30.75
CA VAL A 127 -21.51 -0.98 -30.35
C VAL A 127 -22.70 -0.77 -29.41
N VAL A 128 -23.90 -1.14 -29.88
CA VAL A 128 -25.11 -1.10 -29.06
C VAL A 128 -25.11 -2.31 -28.12
N CYS A 129 -25.03 -2.07 -26.82
CA CYS A 129 -25.09 -3.13 -25.82
C CYS A 129 -26.53 -3.58 -25.55
N PRO A 130 -26.79 -4.89 -25.38
CA PRO A 130 -28.12 -5.39 -25.05
C PRO A 130 -28.56 -4.91 -23.66
N THR A 131 -29.85 -4.64 -23.48
CA THR A 131 -30.43 -4.30 -22.18
C THR A 131 -30.38 -5.50 -21.24
N LEU A 132 -29.41 -5.51 -20.34
CA LEU A 132 -29.16 -6.64 -19.45
C LEU A 132 -29.97 -6.52 -18.15
N ARG A 133 -30.61 -7.62 -17.75
CA ARG A 133 -31.23 -7.79 -16.43
C ARG A 133 -30.66 -9.04 -15.78
N CYS A 134 -29.80 -8.84 -14.80
CA CYS A 134 -29.11 -9.92 -14.11
C CYS A 134 -30.02 -10.64 -13.11
N GLY A 135 -29.71 -11.90 -12.84
CA GLY A 135 -30.43 -12.74 -11.91
C GLY A 135 -30.28 -12.31 -10.44
N ARG A 136 -30.96 -13.02 -9.55
CA ARG A 136 -30.84 -12.79 -8.11
C ARG A 136 -29.46 -13.23 -7.63
N GLY A 137 -28.62 -12.27 -7.26
CA GLY A 137 -27.23 -12.53 -6.85
C GLY A 137 -26.20 -12.34 -7.97
N GLU A 138 -26.58 -11.69 -9.07
CA GLU A 138 -25.66 -11.28 -10.13
C GLU A 138 -25.61 -9.74 -10.26
N LEU A 139 -24.42 -9.21 -10.54
CA LEU A 139 -24.16 -7.79 -10.76
C LEU A 139 -23.75 -7.52 -12.22
N GLN A 140 -24.08 -6.33 -12.73
CA GLN A 140 -23.57 -5.88 -14.01
C GLN A 140 -22.13 -5.39 -13.86
N TYR A 141 -21.19 -6.08 -14.51
CA TYR A 141 -19.78 -5.74 -14.52
C TYR A 141 -19.28 -5.51 -15.94
N THR A 142 -18.51 -4.45 -16.15
CA THR A 142 -17.82 -4.16 -17.41
C THR A 142 -16.32 -4.25 -17.14
N ALA A 143 -15.68 -5.31 -17.65
CA ALA A 143 -14.25 -5.51 -17.50
C ALA A 143 -13.44 -4.43 -18.26
N GLN A 144 -12.24 -4.10 -17.77
CA GLN A 144 -11.35 -3.17 -18.45
C GLN A 144 -11.04 -3.64 -19.87
N GLY A 145 -11.23 -2.76 -20.87
CA GLY A 145 -11.10 -3.10 -22.30
C GLY A 145 -12.31 -3.83 -22.92
N SER A 146 -13.30 -4.24 -22.12
CA SER A 146 -14.61 -4.67 -22.63
C SER A 146 -15.55 -3.47 -22.78
N CYS A 147 -16.47 -3.56 -23.74
CA CYS A 147 -17.33 -2.43 -24.12
C CYS A 147 -18.79 -2.60 -23.66
N CYS A 148 -19.28 -3.83 -23.49
CA CYS A 148 -20.61 -4.10 -22.94
C CYS A 148 -20.57 -4.81 -21.59
N PRO A 149 -21.48 -4.47 -20.66
CA PRO A 149 -21.59 -5.14 -19.37
C PRO A 149 -21.99 -6.60 -19.55
N LYS A 150 -21.59 -7.43 -18.60
CA LYS A 150 -22.03 -8.82 -18.43
C LYS A 150 -22.57 -9.00 -17.01
N CYS A 151 -23.46 -9.96 -16.83
CA CYS A 151 -23.82 -10.42 -15.50
C CYS A 151 -22.67 -11.30 -14.99
N VAL A 152 -22.19 -10.99 -13.79
CA VAL A 152 -21.28 -11.82 -13.02
C VAL A 152 -21.96 -12.15 -11.71
N GLY A 153 -21.88 -13.40 -11.25
CA GLY A 153 -22.35 -13.75 -9.91
C GLY A 153 -21.57 -13.00 -8.84
N HIS A 154 -22.12 -12.92 -7.63
CA HIS A 154 -21.26 -12.93 -6.46
C HIS A 154 -20.41 -14.22 -6.54
N GLY A 155 -19.08 -14.11 -6.42
CA GLY A 155 -18.21 -15.29 -6.40
C GLY A 155 -18.57 -16.23 -5.25
N GLU A 156 -18.13 -17.48 -5.35
CA GLU A 156 -18.52 -18.49 -4.35
C GLU A 156 -18.14 -18.04 -2.92
N PRO A 157 -19.02 -18.23 -1.92
CA PRO A 157 -18.72 -17.82 -0.55
C PRO A 157 -17.73 -18.79 0.11
N CYS A 158 -16.83 -18.24 0.92
CA CYS A 158 -15.85 -19.03 1.67
C CYS A 158 -16.43 -19.47 3.01
N SER A 159 -16.24 -20.74 3.36
CA SER A 159 -16.49 -21.24 4.72
C SER A 159 -15.19 -21.28 5.51
N PHE A 160 -15.11 -20.52 6.61
CA PHE A 160 -13.95 -20.47 7.50
C PHE A 160 -14.40 -20.43 8.96
N ASP A 161 -13.90 -21.35 9.78
CA ASP A 161 -14.23 -21.49 11.21
C ASP A 161 -15.75 -21.47 11.51
N GLY A 162 -16.52 -22.19 10.69
CA GLY A 162 -17.98 -22.28 10.80
C GLY A 162 -18.74 -21.01 10.39
N ARG A 163 -18.06 -19.99 9.86
CA ARG A 163 -18.65 -18.75 9.35
C ARG A 163 -18.56 -18.70 7.82
N LEU A 164 -19.56 -18.11 7.20
CA LEU A 164 -19.59 -17.83 5.76
C LEU A 164 -19.17 -16.38 5.50
N PHE A 165 -18.22 -16.21 4.59
CA PHE A 165 -17.71 -14.93 4.11
C PHE A 165 -18.00 -14.82 2.61
N GLN A 166 -18.52 -13.68 2.15
CA GLN A 166 -18.82 -13.43 0.73
C GLN A 166 -17.53 -13.24 -0.08
N ASP A 167 -17.57 -13.46 -1.40
CA ASP A 167 -16.43 -13.12 -2.26
C ASP A 167 -16.03 -11.64 -2.12
N GLY A 168 -14.72 -11.40 -2.00
CA GLY A 168 -14.15 -10.09 -1.71
C GLY A 168 -14.24 -9.64 -0.24
N GLU A 169 -14.97 -10.33 0.63
CA GLU A 169 -15.00 -10.05 2.07
C GLU A 169 -13.67 -10.40 2.73
N ASP A 170 -13.26 -9.61 3.73
CA ASP A 170 -12.01 -9.81 4.45
C ASP A 170 -12.18 -9.74 5.97
N TRP A 171 -11.40 -10.56 6.68
CA TRP A 171 -11.45 -10.69 8.13
C TRP A 171 -10.06 -10.83 8.73
N ARG A 172 -9.91 -10.42 9.99
CA ARG A 172 -8.66 -10.54 10.74
C ARG A 172 -8.70 -11.76 11.66
N LEU A 173 -7.69 -12.62 11.56
CA LEU A 173 -7.45 -13.72 12.51
C LEU A 173 -6.65 -13.25 13.74
N GLY A 174 -5.99 -12.11 13.64
CA GLY A 174 -5.22 -11.52 14.74
C GLY A 174 -4.66 -10.15 14.36
N GLN A 175 -3.72 -9.65 15.17
CA GLN A 175 -3.08 -8.34 14.93
C GLN A 175 -2.25 -8.32 13.64
N CYS A 176 -1.65 -9.45 13.26
CA CYS A 176 -0.77 -9.59 12.10
C CYS A 176 -1.35 -10.36 10.91
N SER A 177 -2.52 -10.98 11.05
CA SER A 177 -3.04 -11.91 10.03
C SER A 177 -4.45 -11.54 9.56
N LYS A 178 -4.60 -11.45 8.25
CA LYS A 178 -5.85 -11.10 7.55
C LYS A 178 -6.09 -12.12 6.44
N CYS A 179 -7.33 -12.59 6.33
CA CYS A 179 -7.78 -13.43 5.23
C CYS A 179 -8.80 -12.68 4.38
N VAL A 180 -8.92 -13.07 3.12
CA VAL A 180 -9.90 -12.57 2.15
C VAL A 180 -10.51 -13.75 1.43
N CYS A 181 -11.81 -13.70 1.16
CA CYS A 181 -12.45 -14.67 0.30
C CYS A 181 -12.24 -14.30 -1.16
N ARG A 182 -11.87 -15.29 -1.98
CA ARG A 182 -11.69 -15.18 -3.43
C ARG A 182 -12.32 -16.39 -4.10
N ASP A 183 -13.55 -16.24 -4.56
CA ASP A 183 -14.31 -17.24 -5.32
C ASP A 183 -14.25 -18.64 -4.67
N GLY A 184 -14.76 -18.75 -3.45
CA GLY A 184 -14.78 -19.96 -2.61
C GLY A 184 -13.46 -20.27 -1.92
N VAL A 185 -12.35 -19.68 -2.34
CA VAL A 185 -11.01 -19.91 -1.79
C VAL A 185 -10.66 -18.86 -0.73
N THR A 186 -10.42 -19.31 0.50
CA THR A 186 -9.88 -18.45 1.56
C THR A 186 -8.38 -18.22 1.32
N GLN A 187 -7.97 -16.96 1.15
CA GLN A 187 -6.57 -16.57 1.02
C GLN A 187 -6.13 -15.80 2.27
N CYS A 188 -5.24 -16.39 3.07
CA CYS A 188 -4.74 -15.79 4.31
C CYS A 188 -3.32 -15.24 4.15
N PHE A 189 -3.11 -14.04 4.67
CA PHE A 189 -1.85 -13.32 4.67
C PHE A 189 -1.43 -13.02 6.10
N THR A 190 -0.17 -13.29 6.43
CA THR A 190 0.47 -12.85 7.68
C THR A 190 1.48 -11.77 7.34
N ALA A 191 1.38 -10.63 8.02
CA ALA A 191 2.28 -9.51 7.85
C ALA A 191 3.71 -9.91 8.23
N SER A 192 4.66 -9.64 7.33
CA SER A 192 6.09 -9.76 7.58
C SER A 192 6.64 -8.37 7.91
N CYS A 193 7.19 -8.22 9.10
CA CYS A 193 7.79 -6.96 9.55
C CYS A 193 9.23 -6.85 9.04
N GLN A 194 9.63 -5.66 8.60
CA GLN A 194 11.02 -5.42 8.21
C GLN A 194 11.95 -5.51 9.43
N PRO A 195 13.18 -6.05 9.29
CA PRO A 195 14.18 -5.99 10.35
C PRO A 195 14.46 -4.55 10.76
N LEU A 196 14.29 -4.25 12.05
CA LEU A 196 14.42 -2.90 12.61
C LEU A 196 15.58 -2.87 13.61
N LEU A 197 16.46 -1.88 13.48
CA LEU A 197 17.56 -1.62 14.41
C LEU A 197 17.34 -0.26 15.05
N CYS A 198 17.11 -0.24 16.37
CA CYS A 198 16.91 0.98 17.13
C CYS A 198 18.23 1.63 17.53
N SER A 199 18.22 2.95 17.73
CA SER A 199 19.39 3.71 18.19
C SER A 199 19.76 3.37 19.65
N GLN A 200 20.96 3.74 20.09
CA GLN A 200 21.46 3.39 21.44
C GLN A 200 20.60 3.97 22.58
N ASP A 201 19.84 5.03 22.31
CA ASP A 201 18.94 5.75 23.19
C ASP A 201 17.47 5.31 23.08
N GLU A 202 17.20 4.27 22.28
CA GLU A 202 15.85 3.74 21.98
C GLU A 202 15.74 2.23 22.29
N VAL A 203 14.51 1.74 22.38
CA VAL A 203 14.17 0.33 22.59
C VAL A 203 13.08 -0.10 21.65
N MET A 204 13.15 -1.34 21.19
CA MET A 204 12.13 -1.98 20.38
C MET A 204 10.93 -2.37 21.27
N VAL A 205 9.74 -1.87 20.96
CA VAL A 205 8.51 -2.14 21.72
C VAL A 205 7.37 -2.54 20.79
N MET A 206 6.58 -3.52 21.21
CA MET A 206 5.33 -3.90 20.57
C MET A 206 4.17 -3.06 21.12
N SER A 207 3.79 -2.03 20.38
CA SER A 207 2.64 -1.16 20.73
C SER A 207 1.32 -1.96 20.67
N PRO A 208 0.41 -1.81 21.66
CA PRO A 208 -0.85 -2.56 21.66
C PRO A 208 -1.69 -2.25 20.42
N GLY A 209 -2.16 -3.29 19.73
CA GLY A 209 -2.94 -3.18 18.50
C GLY A 209 -2.10 -3.00 17.21
N LYS A 210 -0.77 -2.90 17.30
CA LYS A 210 0.13 -2.91 16.13
C LYS A 210 0.75 -4.29 15.93
N CYS A 211 0.90 -4.68 14.66
CA CYS A 211 1.55 -5.94 14.29
C CYS A 211 3.08 -5.88 14.41
N CYS A 212 3.69 -4.77 13.99
CA CYS A 212 5.15 -4.65 13.92
C CYS A 212 5.69 -3.83 15.09
N PRO A 213 6.93 -4.15 15.54
CA PRO A 213 7.58 -3.39 16.59
C PRO A 213 7.99 -2.01 16.11
N GLU A 214 8.09 -1.08 17.05
CA GLU A 214 8.54 0.30 16.81
C GLU A 214 9.68 0.64 17.76
N CYS A 215 10.60 1.51 17.33
CA CYS A 215 11.60 2.08 18.22
C CYS A 215 10.97 3.23 19.01
N VAL A 216 11.00 3.13 20.33
CA VAL A 216 10.57 4.19 21.24
C VAL A 216 11.75 4.63 22.12
N PRO A 217 11.82 5.91 22.53
CA PRO A 217 12.84 6.40 23.45
C PRO A 217 12.95 5.55 24.73
N LYS A 218 14.17 5.30 25.21
CA LYS A 218 14.39 4.51 26.42
C LYS A 218 13.65 5.11 27.63
N PRO A 219 12.93 4.28 28.41
CA PRO A 219 12.39 4.71 29.69
C PRO A 219 13.49 4.71 30.77
N CYS A 220 13.26 5.44 31.84
CA CYS A 220 14.17 5.55 32.98
C CYS A 220 13.67 4.70 34.14
N SER A 221 14.50 3.78 34.66
CA SER A 221 14.17 2.99 35.85
C SER A 221 14.77 3.62 37.09
N VAL A 222 13.93 4.04 38.05
CA VAL A 222 14.34 4.71 39.28
C VAL A 222 13.60 4.07 40.46
N SER A 223 14.36 3.44 41.36
CA SER A 223 13.84 2.82 42.60
C SER A 223 12.66 1.87 42.36
N GLY A 224 12.72 1.07 41.28
CA GLY A 224 11.66 0.11 40.90
C GLY A 224 10.47 0.72 40.16
N ARG A 225 10.43 2.03 39.92
CA ARG A 225 9.45 2.69 39.05
C ARG A 225 10.07 2.96 37.68
N VAL A 226 9.28 2.74 36.63
CA VAL A 226 9.66 3.04 35.24
C VAL A 226 8.97 4.33 34.84
N TYR A 227 9.75 5.32 34.41
CA TYR A 227 9.27 6.59 33.89
C TYR A 227 9.48 6.65 32.38
N GLN A 228 8.45 7.02 31.62
CA GLN A 228 8.54 7.17 30.17
C GLN A 228 9.31 8.45 29.80
N HIS A 229 9.83 8.50 28.57
CA HIS A 229 10.50 9.70 28.08
C HIS A 229 9.55 10.91 28.10
N GLY A 230 10.01 12.01 28.72
CA GLY A 230 9.24 13.24 28.90
C GLY A 230 8.50 13.31 30.25
N GLU A 231 8.34 12.20 30.96
CA GLU A 231 7.74 12.21 32.31
C GLU A 231 8.64 12.92 33.32
N GLN A 232 8.00 13.62 34.26
CA GLN A 232 8.64 14.41 35.30
C GLN A 232 8.10 14.01 36.67
N TRP A 233 8.97 13.97 37.68
CA TRP A 233 8.61 13.64 39.07
C TRP A 233 9.42 14.48 40.06
N LYS A 234 8.82 14.77 41.23
CA LYS A 234 9.55 15.36 42.35
C LYS A 234 10.23 14.25 43.16
N LYS A 235 11.57 14.29 43.25
CA LYS A 235 12.36 13.38 44.09
C LYS A 235 12.31 13.79 45.56
N ASN A 236 12.25 15.10 45.82
CA ASN A 236 12.00 15.71 47.12
C ASN A 236 11.45 17.13 46.87
N THR A 237 11.19 17.90 47.94
CA THR A 237 10.60 19.24 47.86
C THR A 237 11.39 20.21 46.96
N CYS A 238 12.72 20.07 46.90
CA CYS A 238 13.66 20.92 46.17
C CYS A 238 14.25 20.31 44.89
N THR A 239 13.83 19.11 44.50
CA THR A 239 14.45 18.40 43.37
C THR A 239 13.40 17.79 42.47
N ALA A 240 13.26 18.38 41.28
CA ALA A 240 12.47 17.84 40.18
C ALA A 240 13.38 17.07 39.23
N CYS A 241 12.93 15.94 38.73
CA CYS A 241 13.64 15.10 37.78
C CYS A 241 12.75 14.80 36.57
N ALA A 242 13.37 14.60 35.41
CA ALA A 242 12.72 14.25 34.17
C ALA A 242 13.45 13.09 33.47
N CYS A 243 12.72 12.24 32.77
CA CYS A 243 13.30 11.16 31.98
C CYS A 243 13.59 11.61 30.53
N HIS A 244 14.86 11.57 30.14
CA HIS A 244 15.32 11.92 28.80
C HIS A 244 16.03 10.73 28.16
N ARG A 245 15.31 9.93 27.38
CA ARG A 245 15.86 8.81 26.57
C ARG A 245 16.75 7.84 27.39
N GLY A 246 16.25 7.43 28.55
CA GLY A 246 16.95 6.55 29.51
C GLY A 246 17.83 7.28 30.53
N GLU A 247 18.15 8.55 30.32
CA GLU A 247 18.88 9.39 31.27
C GLU A 247 17.94 10.13 32.23
N VAL A 248 18.24 10.08 33.53
CA VAL A 248 17.52 10.85 34.55
C VAL A 248 18.19 12.20 34.73
N ARG A 249 17.52 13.28 34.32
CA ARG A 249 18.00 14.65 34.49
C ARG A 249 17.27 15.32 35.64
N CYS A 250 17.98 15.69 36.70
CA CYS A 250 17.40 16.35 37.88
C CYS A 250 17.87 17.80 38.00
N LEU A 251 16.92 18.72 38.18
CA LEU A 251 17.17 20.09 38.59
C LEU A 251 16.95 20.19 40.11
N ARG A 252 17.95 20.71 40.81
CA ARG A 252 17.86 21.05 42.24
C ARG A 252 17.76 22.56 42.38
N GLU A 253 16.69 23.01 43.02
CA GLU A 253 16.54 24.39 43.46
C GLU A 253 17.50 24.66 44.64
N THR A 254 18.22 25.78 44.56
CA THR A 254 19.14 26.26 45.60
C THR A 254 18.63 27.59 46.12
N CYS A 255 18.47 27.69 47.44
CA CYS A 255 17.92 28.85 48.11
C CYS A 255 19.06 29.67 48.74
N ASP A 256 18.92 31.00 48.74
CA ASP A 256 19.79 31.87 49.51
C ASP A 256 19.62 31.63 51.03
N SER A 257 20.67 31.88 51.81
CA SER A 257 20.63 31.70 53.26
C SER A 257 19.89 32.85 53.94
N ILE A 258 18.64 32.60 54.36
CA ILE A 258 17.80 33.57 55.06
C ILE A 258 17.45 33.02 56.45
N THR A 259 17.35 33.89 57.46
CA THR A 259 17.07 33.51 58.85
C THR A 259 15.63 33.88 59.22
N CYS A 260 14.64 33.03 58.90
CA CYS A 260 13.23 33.29 59.22
C CYS A 260 12.42 32.00 59.48
N GLU A 261 11.21 32.12 60.02
CA GLU A 261 10.37 30.97 60.35
C GLU A 261 9.79 30.28 59.10
N LYS A 262 9.87 28.95 59.07
CA LYS A 262 9.66 28.11 57.88
C LYS A 262 8.20 27.69 57.67
N ARG A 263 7.66 27.93 56.47
CA ARG A 263 6.39 27.32 56.01
C ARG A 263 6.63 25.82 55.65
N PRO A 264 5.80 24.87 56.13
CA PRO A 264 5.90 23.47 55.72
C PRO A 264 5.61 23.26 54.21
N GLY A 265 6.37 22.38 53.56
CA GLY A 265 6.04 21.85 52.23
C GLY A 265 6.56 22.62 51.00
N LYS A 266 7.23 23.78 51.15
CA LYS A 266 7.98 24.45 50.06
C LYS A 266 9.48 24.09 50.10
N CYS A 267 10.19 24.25 48.98
CA CYS A 267 11.64 24.05 48.92
C CYS A 267 12.36 25.17 49.68
N CYS A 268 12.28 26.38 49.11
CA CYS A 268 12.85 27.57 49.71
C CYS A 268 11.93 28.17 50.76
N GLU A 269 12.57 28.82 51.73
CA GLU A 269 11.89 29.45 52.84
C GLU A 269 11.34 30.80 52.38
N GLU A 270 10.04 30.97 52.52
CA GLU A 270 9.32 32.17 52.16
C GLU A 270 8.96 32.85 53.47
N CYS A 271 9.74 33.87 53.85
CA CYS A 271 9.58 34.51 55.14
C CYS A 271 8.17 35.10 55.27
N VAL A 272 7.43 34.62 56.26
CA VAL A 272 6.22 35.30 56.70
C VAL A 272 6.64 36.68 57.19
N SER A 273 6.20 37.74 56.50
CA SER A 273 6.48 39.11 56.94
C SER A 273 5.89 39.28 58.35
N SER A 274 6.74 39.45 59.36
CA SER A 274 6.40 39.41 60.78
C SER A 274 5.55 40.60 61.27
N LYS A 275 4.93 41.34 60.35
CA LYS A 275 4.03 42.49 60.59
C LYS A 275 2.66 42.12 61.16
N GLY A 276 2.55 40.96 61.80
CA GLY A 276 1.37 40.51 62.54
C GLY A 276 0.56 39.40 61.86
N ASN A 277 -0.13 38.65 62.70
CA ASN A 277 -1.18 37.70 62.31
C ASN A 277 -2.49 38.10 62.97
N CYS A 278 -3.60 37.70 62.35
CA CYS A 278 -4.95 38.05 62.74
C CYS A 278 -5.80 36.78 62.79
N LEU A 279 -6.48 36.55 63.92
CA LEU A 279 -7.39 35.41 64.07
C LEU A 279 -8.80 35.85 63.67
N TYR A 280 -9.38 35.20 62.67
CA TYR A 280 -10.75 35.42 62.23
C TYR A 280 -11.46 34.08 62.06
N ASP A 281 -12.60 33.92 62.75
CA ASP A 281 -13.45 32.72 62.70
C ASP A 281 -12.67 31.39 62.84
N GLY A 282 -11.89 31.28 63.92
CA GLY A 282 -11.03 30.13 64.22
C GLY A 282 -9.81 29.96 63.28
N THR A 283 -9.67 30.77 62.24
CA THR A 283 -8.60 30.66 61.23
C THR A 283 -7.57 31.77 61.38
N ILE A 284 -6.29 31.41 61.43
CA ILE A 284 -5.18 32.38 61.45
C ILE A 284 -4.93 32.88 60.02
N ARG A 285 -4.94 34.18 59.82
CA ARG A 285 -4.61 34.86 58.55
C ARG A 285 -3.41 35.79 58.74
N TYR A 286 -2.53 35.81 57.76
CA TYR A 286 -1.31 36.64 57.77
C TYR A 286 -1.52 37.93 56.99
N HIS A 287 -0.87 39.02 57.40
CA HIS A 287 -1.07 40.35 56.81
C HIS A 287 -0.83 40.41 55.28
N SER A 288 0.04 39.54 54.74
CA SER A 288 0.29 39.39 53.29
C SER A 288 -0.88 38.80 52.49
N GLU A 289 -1.88 38.20 53.15
CA GLU A 289 -3.07 37.60 52.54
C GLU A 289 -4.32 38.48 52.72
N ILE A 290 -4.19 39.61 53.44
CA ILE A 290 -5.28 40.53 53.77
C ILE A 290 -5.21 41.75 52.85
N GLY A 291 -5.94 41.70 51.74
CA GLY A 291 -6.21 42.90 50.93
C GLY A 291 -7.06 43.92 51.73
N PRO A 292 -7.10 45.20 51.30
CA PRO A 292 -7.70 46.31 52.08
C PRO A 292 -9.23 46.24 52.28
N ALA A 293 -9.88 45.12 51.96
CA ALA A 293 -11.34 44.95 51.94
C ALA A 293 -11.93 44.23 53.18
N PHE A 294 -11.11 43.77 54.13
CA PHE A 294 -11.58 42.92 55.26
C PHE A 294 -11.80 43.64 56.60
N LEU A 295 -11.81 44.98 56.63
CA LEU A 295 -12.02 45.79 57.84
C LEU A 295 -13.51 46.00 58.15
N SER A 296 -14.27 44.91 58.35
CA SER A 296 -15.70 44.97 58.68
C SER A 296 -16.12 44.05 59.85
N GLY A 297 -15.18 43.70 60.74
CA GLY A 297 -15.45 42.86 61.91
C GLY A 297 -14.39 43.03 63.01
N LEU A 298 -14.70 42.57 64.21
CA LEU A 298 -13.78 42.54 65.35
C LEU A 298 -12.67 41.50 65.11
N VAL A 299 -11.57 41.94 64.50
CA VAL A 299 -10.39 41.10 64.28
C VAL A 299 -9.38 41.32 65.41
N LEU A 300 -9.08 40.26 66.16
CA LEU A 300 -7.98 40.26 67.13
C LEU A 300 -6.67 39.99 66.36
N CYS A 301 -5.89 41.05 66.12
CA CYS A 301 -4.57 40.98 65.52
C CYS A 301 -3.47 41.12 66.58
N ASN A 302 -2.51 40.20 66.56
CA ASN A 302 -1.31 40.31 67.38
C ASN A 302 -0.24 41.05 66.58
N TYR A 303 0.04 42.29 66.97
CA TYR A 303 1.16 43.07 66.46
C TYR A 303 2.33 42.99 67.45
N LEU A 304 3.50 42.58 66.97
CA LEU A 304 4.76 42.70 67.69
C LEU A 304 5.48 43.96 67.19
N GLU A 305 5.27 45.10 67.85
CA GLU A 305 6.14 46.26 67.66
C GLU A 305 7.49 46.02 68.34
N THR A 306 8.57 46.25 67.60
CA THR A 306 9.95 45.97 68.03
C THR A 306 10.50 47.06 68.98
N THR A 307 9.88 47.26 70.15
CA THR A 307 10.43 48.07 71.25
C THR A 307 9.99 47.58 72.64
N SER A 308 10.76 46.63 73.18
CA SER A 308 11.08 46.43 74.62
C SER A 308 10.05 46.68 75.75
N GLN A 309 8.73 46.57 75.54
CA GLN A 309 7.75 46.53 76.62
C GLN A 309 6.44 45.84 76.19
N GLU A 310 6.05 44.76 76.85
CA GLU A 310 4.70 44.21 76.71
C GLU A 310 3.67 45.24 77.18
N ARG A 311 2.84 45.72 76.25
CA ARG A 311 1.58 46.39 76.56
C ARG A 311 0.49 45.86 75.64
N ARG A 312 -0.53 45.20 76.22
CA ARG A 312 -1.78 44.92 75.50
C ARG A 312 -2.47 46.26 75.21
N VAL A 313 -2.51 46.66 73.95
CA VAL A 313 -3.25 47.86 73.54
C VAL A 313 -4.63 47.45 73.01
N ASN A 314 -5.65 47.56 73.86
CA ASN A 314 -7.04 47.48 73.41
C ASN A 314 -7.40 48.80 72.69
N PHE A 315 -7.29 48.81 71.37
CA PHE A 315 -7.85 49.90 70.56
C PHE A 315 -9.37 49.73 70.42
N GLY A 316 -10.12 50.30 71.37
CA GLY A 316 -11.53 50.58 71.18
C GLY A 316 -11.70 51.85 70.33
N PHE A 317 -11.87 51.70 69.01
CA PHE A 317 -12.23 52.83 68.16
C PHE A 317 -13.73 53.12 68.28
N SER A 318 -14.04 54.29 68.84
CA SER A 318 -15.39 54.86 68.79
C SER A 318 -15.63 55.41 67.38
N MET A 319 -16.74 54.99 66.78
CA MET A 319 -17.16 55.40 65.45
C MET A 319 -17.87 56.75 65.54
N GLN A 320 -17.26 57.82 65.02
CA GLN A 320 -17.99 59.04 64.69
C GLN A 320 -18.63 58.88 63.30
N VAL A 321 -19.86 59.39 63.19
CA VAL A 321 -20.86 59.13 62.13
C VAL A 321 -20.44 59.71 60.79
#